data_AF-A0A0F9JKJ6-F1
#
_entry.id   AF-A0A0F9JKJ6-F1
#
_cell.length_a   1.000
_cell.length_b   1.000
_cell.length_c   1.000
_cell.angle_alpha   90.00
_cell.angle_beta   90.00
_cell.angle_gamma   90.00
#
_symmetry.space_group_name_H-M   'P 1'
#
loop_
_entity.id
_entity.type
_entity.pdbx_description
1 polymer ?
#
loop_
_entity_poly.entity_id
_entity_poly.type
_entity_poly.pdbx_seq_one_letter_code
_entity_poly.pdbx_strand_id
1 'polypeptide(L)' 'GLYISKKIVESHGGKIWMESDGKNKGASFYFALPTVK' A
#
# COMPACT_ATOMS: atom_id res chain seq x y z
N GLY A 1 -7.14 0.34 -9.80
CA GLY A 1 -6.59 1.17 -8.70
C GLY A 1 -5.29 0.62 -8.18
N LEU A 2 -5.34 -0.46 -7.39
CA LEU A 2 -4.22 -0.93 -6.58
C LEU A 2 -2.90 -1.18 -7.32
N TYR A 3 -2.94 -1.74 -8.53
CA TYR A 3 -1.72 -1.94 -9.32
C TYR A 3 -1.02 -0.62 -9.69
N ILE A 4 -1.80 0.41 -10.04
CA ILE A 4 -1.28 1.74 -10.36
C ILE A 4 -0.73 2.38 -9.07
N SER A 5 -1.49 2.32 -7.98
CA SER A 5 -1.05 2.81 -6.67
C SER A 5 0.26 2.14 -6.22
N LYS A 6 0.40 0.83 -6.45
CA LYS A 6 1.64 0.09 -6.16
C LYS A 6 2.82 0.61 -6.98
N LYS A 7 2.64 0.79 -8.29
CA LYS A 7 3.69 1.38 -9.15
C LYS A 7 4.11 2.77 -8.67
N ILE A 8 3.14 3.62 -8.31
CA ILE A 8 3.42 4.98 -7.78
C ILE A 8 4.21 4.89 -6.48
N VAL A 9 3.76 4.09 -5.51
CA VAL A 9 4.44 3.98 -4.21
C VAL A 9 5.86 3.43 -4.38
N GLU A 10 6.05 2.38 -5.18
CA GLU A 10 7.35 1.78 -5.45
C GLU A 10 8.29 2.73 -6.21
N SER A 11 7.78 3.51 -7.18
CA SER A 11 8.61 4.47 -7.92
C SER A 11 9.12 5.62 -7.04
N HIS A 12 8.45 5.90 -5.92
CA HIS A 12 8.86 6.89 -4.93
C HIS A 12 9.68 6.27 -3.78
N GLY A 13 10.17 5.03 -3.94
CA GLY A 13 10.96 4.32 -2.92
C GLY A 13 10.16 3.90 -1.69
N GLY A 14 8.83 3.88 -1.80
CA GLY A 14 7.93 3.46 -0.75
C GLY A 14 7.61 1.98 -0.76
N LYS A 15 6.74 1.59 0.17
CA LYS A 15 6.18 0.24 0.28
C LYS A 15 4.66 0.30 0.43
N ILE A 16 3.95 -0.68 -0.12
CA ILE A 16 2.50 -0.84 0.00
C ILE A 16 2.18 -2.30 0.34
N TRP A 17 1.23 -2.53 1.24
CA TRP A 17 0.77 -3.86 1.63
C TRP A 17 -0.70 -3.81 2.08
N MET A 18 -1.28 -4.98 2.33
CA MET A 18 -2.65 -5.08 2.84
C MET A 18 -2.72 -6.14 3.92
N GLU A 19 -3.67 -5.95 4.83
CA GLU A 19 -4.05 -6.91 5.85
C GLU A 19 -5.55 -7.18 5.72
N SER A 20 -5.94 -8.44 5.92
CA SER A 20 -7.34 -8.86 5.91
C SER A 20 -7.50 -10.08 6.79
N ASP A 21 -8.52 -10.07 7.65
CA ASP A 21 -8.93 -11.21 8.47
C ASP A 21 -9.68 -12.29 7.67
N GLY A 22 -9.70 -12.16 6.33
CA GLY A 22 -10.29 -13.11 5.42
C GLY A 22 -11.69 -12.71 4.93
N LYS A 23 -12.39 -13.70 4.39
CA LYS A 23 -13.65 -13.49 3.65
C LYS A 23 -14.70 -12.78 4.51
N ASN A 24 -15.34 -11.76 3.94
CA ASN A 24 -16.41 -10.96 4.55
C ASN A 24 -15.98 -10.12 5.77
N LYS A 25 -14.68 -9.88 5.99
CA LYS A 25 -14.18 -9.03 7.09
C LYS A 25 -13.63 -7.67 6.65
N GLY A 26 -13.58 -7.43 5.34
CA GLY A 26 -12.93 -6.24 4.79
C GLY A 26 -11.41 -6.41 4.71
N ALA A 27 -10.74 -5.33 4.32
CA ALA A 27 -9.28 -5.27 4.21
C ALA A 27 -8.79 -3.85 4.48
N SER A 28 -7.65 -3.73 5.14
CA SER A 28 -6.95 -2.47 5.38
C SER A 28 -5.72 -2.41 4.47
N PHE A 29 -5.57 -1.31 3.76
CA PHE A 29 -4.43 -1.07 2.86
C PHE A 29 -3.54 0.00 3.46
N TYR A 30 -2.26 -0.29 3.51
CA TYR A 30 -1.26 0.59 4.09
C TYR A 30 -0.18 0.89 3.07
N PHE A 31 0.39 2.08 3.16
CA PHE A 31 1.57 2.47 2.41
C PHE A 31 2.49 3.32 3.28
N ALA A 32 3.77 3.33 2.94
CA ALA A 32 4.74 4.22 3.53
C ALA A 32 5.60 4.82 2.42
N LEU A 33 5.95 6.09 2.57
CA LEU A 33 6.86 6.82 1.69
C LEU A 33 8.01 7.39 2.54
N PRO A 34 9.23 7.49 2.00
CA PRO A 34 10.29 8.24 2.64
C PRO A 34 9.88 9.70 2.83
N THR A 35 10.15 10.27 4.01
CA THR A 35 10.01 11.72 4.22
C THR A 35 11.33 12.41 3.88
N VAL A 36 11.25 13.65 3.40
CA VAL A 36 12.43 14.51 3.31
C VAL A 36 12.97 14.78 4.73
N LYS A 37 14.29 14.84 4.87
CA LYS A 37 14.95 15.40 6.06
C LYS A 37 15.03 16.91 5.92
#